data_AF-N0E1J5-F1
#
_entry.id   AF-N0E1J5-F1
#
_cell.length_a   1.000
_cell.length_b   1.000
_cell.length_c   1.000
_cell.angle_alpha   90.00
_cell.angle_beta   90.00
_cell.angle_gamma   90.00
#
_symmetry.space_group_name_H-M   'P 1'
#
loop_
_entity.id
_entity.type
_entity.pdbx_description
1 polymer ?
#
loop_
_entity_poly.entity_id
_entity_poly.type
_entity_poly.pdbx_seq_one_letter_code
_entity_poly.pdbx_strand_id
1 'polypeptide(L)'
;MKTSVIARAAAAVAVLGTALLAAPGGAQAAGRDGTCDSGEFCLYYNSDNAGSVSDFTTSISDYGDTQPSCYEFKGAGNGQGLCVKNNAASVWNRTGGSVTVFYNSGYAGDSQTFAAGAKGNLNATLKNENASHRLGGGTSTKVDMSDALYVGGGGRLTTGFDGYVNTPGRHEGIDFAKASGAGVKALLGGTVTNVVEGGTSLSTIAVYNATYDKTIIYLHTNPLDSVDTGDSISKGQQIATEASRGASATHTHVEMRLGRRTLAAKSVNDPVLDNPNPNPFWEARGYNVR
;
A
#
# COMPACT_ATOMS: atom_id res chain seq x y z
N MET A 1 72.82 -50.20 4.84
CA MET A 1 72.69 -50.53 3.40
C MET A 1 71.24 -50.41 3.01
N LYS A 2 70.97 -49.85 1.81
CA LYS A 2 69.67 -49.57 1.16
C LYS A 2 69.06 -48.18 1.43
N THR A 3 69.64 -47.17 0.75
CA THR A 3 69.04 -46.44 -0.40
C THR A 3 67.55 -46.75 -0.66
N SER A 4 66.62 -45.81 -0.92
CA SER A 4 66.68 -44.69 -1.86
C SER A 4 65.43 -43.80 -1.80
N VAL A 5 65.62 -42.48 -1.92
CA VAL A 5 65.01 -41.51 -2.89
C VAL A 5 63.45 -41.44 -2.90
N ILE A 6 62.77 -40.30 -2.79
CA ILE A 6 62.61 -39.27 -3.84
C ILE A 6 62.04 -37.97 -3.23
N ALA A 7 62.58 -36.87 -3.74
CA ALA A 7 62.27 -35.47 -3.50
C ALA A 7 60.83 -35.04 -3.83
N ARG A 8 60.41 -33.90 -3.25
CA ARG A 8 59.96 -32.72 -4.01
C ARG A 8 59.71 -31.52 -3.08
N ALA A 9 60.45 -30.45 -3.32
CA ALA A 9 60.19 -29.13 -2.78
C ALA A 9 58.98 -28.51 -3.48
N ALA A 10 58.14 -27.79 -2.73
CA ALA A 10 57.26 -26.77 -3.28
C ALA A 10 57.03 -25.69 -2.21
N ALA A 11 57.30 -24.45 -2.59
CA ALA A 11 57.25 -23.25 -1.78
C ALA A 11 55.82 -22.96 -1.28
N ALA A 12 55.69 -22.61 0.00
CA ALA A 12 54.45 -22.12 0.57
C ALA A 12 54.34 -20.61 0.30
N VAL A 13 53.42 -20.23 -0.59
CA VAL A 13 52.97 -18.85 -0.77
C VAL A 13 51.94 -18.56 0.33
N ALA A 14 52.30 -17.69 1.27
CA ALA A 14 51.36 -17.17 2.28
C ALA A 14 50.53 -16.04 1.66
N VAL A 15 49.27 -16.33 1.34
CA VAL A 15 48.27 -15.31 0.96
C VAL A 15 47.56 -14.82 2.23
N LEU A 16 47.69 -13.52 2.51
CA LEU A 16 46.90 -12.81 3.52
C LEU A 16 45.42 -12.81 3.10
N GLY A 17 44.58 -13.55 3.82
CA GLY A 17 43.13 -13.48 3.70
C GLY A 17 42.54 -12.46 4.67
N THR A 18 42.06 -11.33 4.15
CA THR A 18 41.20 -10.39 4.88
C THR A 18 39.83 -11.03 5.08
N ALA A 19 39.48 -11.32 6.34
CA ALA A 19 38.14 -11.77 6.71
C ALA A 19 37.16 -10.58 6.62
N LEU A 20 36.41 -10.52 5.52
CA LEU A 20 35.21 -9.68 5.42
C LEU A 20 34.13 -10.29 6.32
N LEU A 21 33.84 -9.63 7.44
CA LEU A 21 32.64 -9.89 8.23
C LEU A 21 31.42 -9.49 7.39
N ALA A 22 30.83 -10.45 6.69
CA ALA A 22 29.50 -10.29 6.11
C ALA A 22 28.49 -10.18 7.26
N ALA A 23 27.80 -9.04 7.36
CA ALA A 23 26.63 -8.92 8.21
C ALA A 23 25.59 -9.96 7.76
N PRO A 24 24.85 -10.63 8.68
CA PRO A 24 23.79 -11.53 8.29
C PRO A 24 22.71 -10.72 7.57
N GLY A 25 22.59 -10.91 6.26
CA GLY A 25 21.41 -10.49 5.53
C GLY A 25 20.21 -11.21 6.14
N GLY A 26 19.14 -10.48 6.44
CA GLY A 26 17.88 -11.10 6.86
C GLY A 26 17.49 -12.16 5.82
N ALA A 27 17.27 -13.39 6.28
CA ALA A 27 16.75 -14.45 5.43
C ALA A 27 15.41 -13.97 4.87
N GLN A 28 15.37 -13.71 3.56
CA GLN A 28 14.12 -13.49 2.85
C GLN A 28 13.40 -14.85 2.83
N ALA A 29 12.16 -14.90 3.29
CA ALA A 29 11.35 -16.11 3.19
C ALA A 29 11.30 -16.54 1.71
N ALA A 30 11.59 -17.82 1.46
CA ALA A 30 11.64 -18.35 0.11
C ALA A 30 10.21 -18.64 -0.34
N GLY A 31 9.52 -17.60 -0.84
CA GLY A 31 8.15 -17.77 -1.31
C GLY A 31 8.03 -18.91 -2.32
N ARG A 32 6.99 -19.71 -2.16
CA ARG A 32 6.68 -20.94 -2.91
C ARG A 32 7.57 -22.12 -2.55
N ASP A 33 7.85 -22.38 -1.28
CA ASP A 33 8.64 -23.56 -0.85
C ASP A 33 7.83 -24.66 -0.16
N GLY A 34 6.54 -24.44 0.09
CA GLY A 34 5.66 -25.42 0.74
C GLY A 34 5.76 -25.43 2.27
N THR A 35 6.42 -24.44 2.85
CA THR A 35 6.43 -24.14 4.29
C THR A 35 5.76 -22.77 4.49
N CYS A 36 5.15 -22.55 5.65
CA CYS A 36 4.56 -21.25 5.98
C CYS A 36 5.49 -20.49 6.91
N ASP A 37 6.42 -19.72 6.35
CA ASP A 37 7.48 -19.02 7.07
C ASP A 37 7.09 -17.62 7.55
N SER A 38 7.94 -17.05 8.40
CA SER A 38 7.75 -15.66 8.85
C SER A 38 7.88 -14.70 7.67
N GLY A 39 6.90 -13.80 7.50
CA GLY A 39 6.86 -12.87 6.37
C GLY A 39 5.93 -13.30 5.24
N GLU A 40 5.32 -14.48 5.31
CA GLU A 40 4.49 -15.04 4.23
C GLU A 40 3.00 -15.02 4.52
N PHE A 41 2.21 -15.04 3.45
CA PHE A 41 0.80 -15.38 3.50
C PHE A 41 0.59 -16.79 2.95
N CYS A 42 -0.12 -17.63 3.72
CA CYS A 42 -0.23 -19.04 3.43
C CYS A 42 -1.69 -19.46 3.29
N LEU A 43 -1.98 -20.21 2.25
CA LEU A 43 -3.28 -20.84 1.95
C LEU A 43 -3.15 -22.35 2.15
N TYR A 44 -4.10 -22.95 2.85
CA TYR A 44 -4.13 -24.37 3.17
C TYR A 44 -5.32 -25.05 2.48
N TYR A 45 -5.09 -26.26 1.98
CA TYR A 45 -6.10 -27.04 1.26
C TYR A 45 -7.30 -27.41 2.16
N ASN A 46 -7.07 -27.72 3.44
CA ASN A 46 -8.14 -28.07 4.37
C ASN A 46 -8.41 -26.94 5.38
N SER A 47 -9.55 -27.06 6.07
CA SER A 47 -9.86 -26.22 7.23
C SER A 47 -8.88 -26.44 8.37
N ASP A 48 -8.88 -25.50 9.32
CA ASP A 48 -8.09 -25.52 10.55
C ASP A 48 -6.58 -25.63 10.29
N ASN A 49 -6.15 -25.06 9.16
CA ASN A 49 -4.76 -25.02 8.70
C ASN A 49 -4.14 -26.40 8.51
N ALA A 50 -4.95 -27.37 8.06
CA ALA A 50 -4.52 -28.72 7.73
C ALA A 50 -4.30 -28.89 6.21
N GLY A 51 -3.70 -30.03 5.85
CA GLY A 51 -3.41 -30.36 4.45
C GLY A 51 -2.18 -29.63 3.90
N SER A 52 -2.02 -29.71 2.58
CA SER A 52 -0.93 -29.06 1.85
C SER A 52 -1.07 -27.54 1.87
N VAL A 53 0.06 -26.84 1.85
CA VAL A 53 0.16 -25.38 1.96
C VAL A 53 0.74 -24.77 0.69
N SER A 54 0.26 -23.57 0.39
CA SER A 54 0.72 -22.69 -0.66
C SER A 54 1.07 -21.34 -0.02
N ASP A 55 2.33 -20.94 -0.11
CA ASP A 55 2.91 -19.80 0.59
C ASP A 55 3.36 -18.70 -0.39
N PHE A 56 3.23 -17.44 0.02
CA PHE A 56 3.39 -16.27 -0.83
C PHE A 56 4.00 -15.09 -0.09
N THR A 57 4.94 -14.39 -0.74
CA THR A 57 5.56 -13.14 -0.25
C THR A 57 5.03 -11.89 -0.94
N THR A 58 4.18 -12.05 -1.96
CA THR A 58 3.64 -10.96 -2.80
C THR A 58 2.13 -11.11 -2.97
N SER A 59 1.48 -10.06 -3.49
CA SER A 59 0.06 -10.15 -3.85
C SER A 59 -0.11 -10.90 -5.17
N ILE A 60 -1.08 -11.80 -5.24
CA ILE A 60 -1.37 -12.59 -6.43
C ILE A 60 -2.76 -12.25 -6.94
N SER A 61 -2.83 -11.61 -8.11
CA SER A 61 -4.09 -11.18 -8.73
C SER A 61 -4.86 -12.32 -9.37
N ASP A 62 -4.23 -13.44 -9.69
CA ASP A 62 -4.92 -14.63 -10.19
C ASP A 62 -4.11 -15.88 -9.83
N TYR A 63 -4.75 -16.83 -9.14
CA TYR A 63 -4.14 -18.11 -8.84
C TYR A 63 -4.01 -19.03 -10.05
N GLY A 64 -4.70 -18.72 -11.16
CA GLY A 64 -4.71 -19.54 -12.37
C GLY A 64 -5.59 -20.79 -12.24
N ASP A 65 -6.17 -21.21 -13.37
CA ASP A 65 -7.22 -22.24 -13.37
C ASP A 65 -6.68 -23.67 -13.43
N THR A 66 -5.57 -23.90 -14.13
CA THR A 66 -5.03 -25.23 -14.40
C THR A 66 -3.51 -25.26 -14.43
N GLN A 67 -2.92 -26.44 -14.19
CA GLN A 67 -1.50 -26.66 -14.43
C GLN A 67 -1.16 -26.59 -15.93
N PRO A 68 0.07 -26.15 -16.28
CA PRO A 68 1.18 -25.83 -15.39
C PRO A 68 1.21 -24.37 -14.91
N SER A 69 0.22 -23.55 -15.26
CA SER A 69 0.25 -22.11 -15.00
C SER A 69 -0.37 -21.69 -13.67
N CYS A 70 -1.16 -22.55 -13.03
CA CYS A 70 -1.74 -22.24 -11.73
C CYS A 70 -0.70 -22.30 -10.60
N TYR A 71 -0.96 -21.53 -9.55
CA TYR A 71 -0.29 -21.71 -8.27
C TYR A 71 -0.84 -22.97 -7.61
N GLU A 72 0.03 -23.92 -7.33
CA GLU A 72 -0.32 -25.17 -6.65
C GLU A 72 -0.05 -25.12 -5.14
N PHE A 73 -0.68 -26.03 -4.37
CA PHE A 73 -0.22 -26.33 -3.01
C PHE A 73 1.05 -27.17 -3.07
N LYS A 74 2.13 -26.67 -2.46
CA LYS A 74 3.48 -27.25 -2.56
C LYS A 74 3.86 -28.13 -1.37
N GLY A 75 3.36 -27.80 -0.18
CA GLY A 75 3.68 -28.53 1.04
C GLY A 75 3.23 -29.99 0.98
N ALA A 76 3.82 -30.83 1.82
CA ALA A 76 3.40 -32.22 1.92
C ALA A 76 1.97 -32.34 2.47
N GLY A 77 1.19 -33.31 1.97
CA GLY A 77 -0.12 -33.66 2.53
C GLY A 77 -1.26 -33.60 1.54
N ASN A 78 -2.49 -33.74 2.05
CA ASN A 78 -3.71 -33.74 1.23
C ASN A 78 -3.84 -32.40 0.47
N GLY A 79 -4.05 -32.48 -0.84
CA GLY A 79 -4.13 -31.33 -1.75
C GLY A 79 -2.83 -30.96 -2.45
N GLN A 80 -1.71 -31.64 -2.16
CA GLN A 80 -0.43 -31.35 -2.81
C GLN A 80 -0.52 -31.49 -4.34
N GLY A 81 0.02 -30.50 -5.05
CA GLY A 81 0.02 -30.42 -6.52
C GLY A 81 -1.29 -29.92 -7.14
N LEU A 82 -2.37 -29.77 -6.36
CA LEU A 82 -3.61 -29.18 -6.87
C LEU A 82 -3.49 -27.66 -6.95
N CYS A 83 -4.18 -27.05 -7.91
CA CYS A 83 -4.28 -25.59 -8.02
C CYS A 83 -4.96 -25.00 -6.77
N VAL A 84 -4.46 -23.84 -6.31
CA VAL A 84 -5.00 -23.10 -5.17
C VAL A 84 -6.38 -22.54 -5.44
N LYS A 85 -6.61 -22.06 -6.67
CA LYS A 85 -7.88 -21.48 -7.10
C LYS A 85 -9.02 -22.43 -6.78
N ASN A 86 -10.04 -21.92 -6.08
CA ASN A 86 -11.23 -22.67 -5.67
C ASN A 86 -10.95 -23.92 -4.83
N ASN A 87 -9.80 -23.99 -4.16
CA ASN A 87 -9.43 -25.15 -3.35
C ASN A 87 -8.88 -24.80 -1.96
N ALA A 88 -8.53 -23.55 -1.68
CA ALA A 88 -8.09 -23.19 -0.33
C ALA A 88 -9.27 -23.10 0.65
N ALA A 89 -9.07 -23.60 1.86
CA ALA A 89 -10.09 -23.63 2.91
C ALA A 89 -9.71 -22.85 4.18
N SER A 90 -8.42 -22.62 4.42
CA SER A 90 -7.96 -21.82 5.56
C SER A 90 -6.65 -21.10 5.27
N VAL A 91 -6.29 -20.16 6.12
CA VAL A 91 -5.14 -19.28 5.92
C VAL A 91 -4.31 -19.11 7.18
N TRP A 92 -3.03 -18.77 6.99
CA TRP A 92 -2.21 -18.18 8.04
C TRP A 92 -1.47 -16.98 7.48
N ASN A 93 -1.75 -15.80 8.04
CA ASN A 93 -1.05 -14.57 7.71
C ASN A 93 0.15 -14.40 8.65
N ARG A 94 1.33 -14.77 8.18
CA ARG A 94 2.60 -14.54 8.89
C ARG A 94 3.33 -13.29 8.40
N THR A 95 2.69 -12.46 7.59
CA THR A 95 3.22 -11.16 7.16
C THR A 95 3.12 -10.11 8.28
N GLY A 96 3.81 -8.99 8.11
CA GLY A 96 3.72 -7.83 9.02
C GLY A 96 2.47 -6.95 8.83
N GLY A 97 1.61 -7.27 7.86
CA GLY A 97 0.41 -6.50 7.51
C GLY A 97 -0.83 -7.39 7.40
N SER A 98 -1.99 -6.80 7.11
CA SER A 98 -3.19 -7.57 6.82
C SER A 98 -3.15 -8.15 5.40
N VAL A 99 -3.87 -9.25 5.16
CA VAL A 99 -4.01 -9.86 3.83
C VAL A 99 -5.48 -10.15 3.55
N THR A 100 -5.97 -9.67 2.41
CA THR A 100 -7.34 -9.94 1.94
C THR A 100 -7.33 -11.04 0.90
N VAL A 101 -8.17 -12.05 1.08
CA VAL A 101 -8.49 -13.07 0.09
C VAL A 101 -9.79 -12.69 -0.61
N PHE A 102 -9.86 -12.91 -1.92
CA PHE A 102 -10.99 -12.53 -2.77
C PHE A 102 -11.57 -13.74 -3.49
N TYR A 103 -12.88 -13.70 -3.70
CA TYR A 103 -13.64 -14.70 -4.45
C TYR A 103 -13.17 -14.75 -5.91
N ASN A 104 -13.01 -13.59 -6.56
CA ASN A 104 -12.61 -13.52 -7.97
C ASN A 104 -11.13 -13.14 -8.16
N SER A 105 -10.60 -13.48 -9.33
CA SER A 105 -9.34 -12.94 -9.84
C SER A 105 -9.45 -11.40 -9.99
N GLY A 106 -8.31 -10.71 -10.02
CA GLY A 106 -8.23 -9.25 -10.10
C GLY A 106 -8.53 -8.53 -8.79
N TYR A 107 -8.48 -9.21 -7.64
CA TYR A 107 -8.84 -8.65 -6.33
C TYR A 107 -10.31 -8.18 -6.25
N ALA A 108 -11.22 -8.98 -6.79
CA ALA A 108 -12.63 -8.61 -6.98
C ALA A 108 -13.61 -9.56 -6.30
N GLY A 109 -14.87 -9.13 -6.19
CA GLY A 109 -15.95 -9.90 -5.57
C GLY A 109 -15.91 -9.90 -4.05
N ASP A 110 -16.61 -10.86 -3.44
CA ASP A 110 -16.62 -11.04 -1.99
C ASP A 110 -15.21 -11.29 -1.46
N SER A 111 -14.95 -10.80 -0.25
CA SER A 111 -13.62 -10.85 0.31
C SER A 111 -13.62 -11.06 1.82
N GLN A 112 -12.51 -11.61 2.32
CA GLN A 112 -12.26 -11.77 3.74
C GLN A 112 -10.84 -11.34 4.04
N THR A 113 -10.67 -10.54 5.08
CA THR A 113 -9.37 -10.07 5.50
C THR A 113 -8.90 -10.66 6.82
N PHE A 114 -7.61 -10.96 6.86
CA PHE A 114 -6.91 -11.52 7.99
C PHE A 114 -5.85 -10.52 8.47
N ALA A 115 -5.92 -10.12 9.74
CA ALA A 115 -4.92 -9.26 10.36
C ALA A 115 -3.52 -9.92 10.37
N ALA A 116 -2.47 -9.14 10.61
CA ALA A 116 -1.13 -9.68 10.80
C ALA A 116 -1.12 -10.74 11.92
N GLY A 117 -0.48 -11.87 11.68
CA GLY A 117 -0.45 -13.01 12.60
C GLY A 117 -1.72 -13.86 12.62
N ALA A 118 -2.81 -13.45 11.97
CA ALA A 118 -4.08 -14.14 12.05
C ALA A 118 -4.02 -15.52 11.37
N LYS A 119 -4.65 -16.50 12.02
CA LYS A 119 -4.75 -17.89 11.58
C LYS A 119 -6.20 -18.33 11.69
N GLY A 120 -6.77 -18.88 10.63
CA GLY A 120 -8.17 -19.30 10.66
C GLY A 120 -8.76 -19.72 9.33
N ASN A 121 -10.01 -20.15 9.37
CA ASN A 121 -10.77 -20.62 8.22
C ASN A 121 -11.23 -19.46 7.31
N LEU A 122 -11.30 -19.74 6.02
CA LEU A 122 -12.10 -18.93 5.10
C LEU A 122 -13.58 -19.10 5.46
N ASN A 123 -14.35 -18.02 5.34
CA ASN A 123 -15.78 -18.04 5.58
C ASN A 123 -16.50 -18.87 4.52
N ALA A 124 -17.81 -19.12 4.73
CA ALA A 124 -18.59 -19.98 3.86
C ALA A 124 -18.63 -19.53 2.39
N THR A 125 -18.46 -18.23 2.12
CA THR A 125 -18.45 -17.67 0.77
C THR A 125 -17.12 -17.87 0.04
N LEU A 126 -15.99 -17.85 0.75
CA LEU A 126 -14.65 -17.92 0.14
C LEU A 126 -13.98 -19.31 0.21
N LYS A 127 -14.41 -20.15 1.14
CA LYS A 127 -13.86 -21.50 1.27
C LYS A 127 -14.12 -22.27 -0.02
N ASN A 128 -13.05 -22.77 -0.64
CA ASN A 128 -13.06 -23.46 -1.93
C ASN A 128 -13.59 -22.61 -3.10
N GLU A 129 -13.59 -21.29 -2.96
CA GLU A 129 -14.11 -20.37 -3.99
C GLU A 129 -13.23 -19.10 -4.07
N ASN A 130 -11.93 -19.22 -3.77
CA ASN A 130 -10.99 -18.10 -3.76
C ASN A 130 -10.08 -18.11 -4.99
N ALA A 131 -9.78 -16.93 -5.52
CA ALA A 131 -9.03 -16.79 -6.76
C ALA A 131 -7.90 -15.75 -6.73
N SER A 132 -7.83 -14.89 -5.71
CA SER A 132 -6.73 -13.94 -5.54
C SER A 132 -6.53 -13.52 -4.08
N HIS A 133 -5.36 -12.95 -3.77
CA HIS A 133 -5.13 -12.28 -2.49
C HIS A 133 -4.23 -11.04 -2.61
N ARG A 134 -4.47 -10.07 -1.73
CA ARG A 134 -3.71 -8.83 -1.68
C ARG A 134 -3.13 -8.60 -0.29
N LEU A 135 -1.81 -8.55 -0.21
CA LEU A 135 -1.07 -8.07 0.96
C LEU A 135 -1.35 -6.57 1.14
N GLY A 136 -1.57 -6.14 2.37
CA GLY A 136 -2.07 -4.80 2.68
C GLY A 136 -3.56 -4.60 2.35
N GLY A 137 -4.29 -5.65 1.97
CA GLY A 137 -5.75 -5.65 1.99
C GLY A 137 -6.23 -5.75 3.44
N GLY A 138 -7.12 -4.84 3.87
CA GLY A 138 -7.32 -4.41 5.26
C GLY A 138 -8.33 -5.19 6.12
N THR A 139 -7.97 -5.48 7.36
CA THR A 139 -8.89 -5.30 8.50
C THR A 139 -8.70 -3.86 8.95
N SER A 140 -9.29 -2.96 8.18
CA SER A 140 -9.84 -1.74 8.71
C SER A 140 -11.16 -1.63 7.99
N THR A 141 -12.24 -1.36 8.70
CA THR A 141 -13.31 -0.54 8.12
C THR A 141 -12.62 0.52 7.27
N LYS A 142 -12.87 0.57 5.95
CA LYS A 142 -12.36 1.67 5.14
C LYS A 142 -12.70 2.94 5.91
N VAL A 143 -11.69 3.77 6.20
CA VAL A 143 -11.92 5.00 6.96
C VAL A 143 -12.46 6.01 5.97
N ASP A 144 -13.53 6.71 6.33
CA ASP A 144 -14.02 7.80 5.49
C ASP A 144 -12.89 8.82 5.32
N MET A 145 -12.63 9.24 4.09
CA MET A 145 -11.48 10.08 3.77
C MET A 145 -11.57 11.42 4.52
N SER A 146 -12.80 11.91 4.74
CA SER A 146 -13.11 13.02 5.65
C SER A 146 -12.64 12.77 7.10
N ASP A 147 -13.00 11.62 7.69
CA ASP A 147 -12.55 11.21 9.04
C ASP A 147 -11.02 11.10 9.14
N ALA A 148 -10.39 10.61 8.08
CA ALA A 148 -8.94 10.48 8.04
C ALA A 148 -8.22 11.83 7.88
N LEU A 149 -8.80 12.76 7.12
CA LEU A 149 -8.24 14.07 6.84
C LEU A 149 -8.23 14.95 8.08
N TYR A 150 -9.29 14.93 8.89
CA TYR A 150 -9.40 15.85 10.01
C TYR A 150 -8.94 15.26 11.35
N VAL A 151 -8.23 16.05 12.16
CA VAL A 151 -7.89 15.70 13.55
C VAL A 151 -9.19 15.51 14.33
N GLY A 152 -9.30 14.37 15.03
CA GLY A 152 -10.51 13.94 15.72
C GLY A 152 -11.64 13.42 14.81
N GLY A 153 -11.40 13.27 13.50
CA GLY A 153 -12.40 12.78 12.54
C GLY A 153 -13.49 13.80 12.22
N GLY A 154 -14.52 13.35 11.51
CA GLY A 154 -15.64 14.13 11.02
C GLY A 154 -15.34 14.90 9.74
N GLY A 155 -16.20 15.88 9.46
CA GLY A 155 -16.23 16.57 8.18
C GLY A 155 -17.13 15.85 7.19
N ARG A 156 -17.15 16.34 5.95
CA ARG A 156 -17.90 15.73 4.84
C ARG A 156 -17.24 16.05 3.52
N LEU A 157 -17.34 15.16 2.55
CA LEU A 157 -17.10 15.50 1.15
C LEU A 157 -18.14 16.52 0.67
N THR A 158 -17.68 17.66 0.16
CA THR A 158 -18.54 18.73 -0.36
C THR A 158 -18.58 18.76 -1.88
N THR A 159 -17.48 18.39 -2.53
CA THR A 159 -17.40 18.33 -4.00
C THR A 159 -16.43 17.23 -4.42
N GLY A 160 -16.89 16.28 -5.23
CA GLY A 160 -16.06 15.18 -5.72
C GLY A 160 -15.13 15.61 -6.86
N PHE A 161 -14.24 14.70 -7.26
CA PHE A 161 -13.49 14.85 -8.51
C PHE A 161 -14.43 15.03 -9.68
N ASP A 162 -14.11 15.96 -10.56
CA ASP A 162 -14.94 16.39 -11.68
C ASP A 162 -16.37 16.83 -11.27
N GLY A 163 -16.52 17.32 -10.05
CA GLY A 163 -17.82 17.59 -9.42
C GLY A 163 -18.35 19.01 -9.57
N TYR A 164 -17.72 19.88 -10.37
CA TYR A 164 -18.20 21.25 -10.54
C TYR A 164 -19.56 21.30 -11.26
N VAL A 165 -20.53 21.97 -10.63
CA VAL A 165 -21.87 22.19 -11.19
C VAL A 165 -22.07 23.66 -11.61
N ASN A 166 -21.61 24.59 -10.77
CA ASN A 166 -21.83 26.04 -10.97
C ASN A 166 -20.53 26.83 -11.21
N THR A 167 -19.38 26.15 -11.18
CA THR A 167 -18.07 26.77 -11.41
C THR A 167 -17.60 26.35 -12.79
N PRO A 168 -17.32 27.29 -13.72
CA PRO A 168 -16.76 26.94 -15.02
C PRO A 168 -15.43 26.19 -14.86
N GLY A 169 -15.29 25.08 -15.58
CA GLY A 169 -14.09 24.24 -15.60
C GLY A 169 -14.31 22.83 -15.03
N ARG A 170 -13.22 22.12 -14.70
CA ARG A 170 -13.23 20.73 -14.21
C ARG A 170 -12.54 20.64 -12.86
N HIS A 171 -13.16 19.96 -11.89
CA HIS A 171 -12.61 19.88 -10.54
C HIS A 171 -11.53 18.78 -10.44
N GLU A 172 -10.27 19.16 -10.20
CA GLU A 172 -9.11 18.24 -10.26
C GLU A 172 -8.87 17.43 -8.99
N GLY A 173 -9.59 17.75 -7.92
CA GLY A 173 -9.43 17.14 -6.62
C GLY A 173 -10.77 16.82 -5.95
N ILE A 174 -10.74 16.68 -4.64
CA ILE A 174 -11.90 16.40 -3.82
C ILE A 174 -11.91 17.41 -2.69
N ASP A 175 -13.03 18.09 -2.51
CA ASP A 175 -13.21 19.08 -1.45
C ASP A 175 -13.88 18.44 -0.25
N PHE A 176 -13.32 18.70 0.92
CA PHE A 176 -13.88 18.30 2.20
C PHE A 176 -14.05 19.53 3.09
N ALA A 177 -15.14 19.58 3.86
CA ALA A 177 -15.36 20.65 4.82
C ALA A 177 -15.66 20.13 6.22
N LYS A 178 -15.04 20.73 7.25
CA LYS A 178 -15.37 20.49 8.66
C LYS A 178 -15.66 21.79 9.40
N ALA A 179 -14.64 22.59 9.69
CA ALA A 179 -14.73 23.88 10.38
C ALA A 179 -13.40 24.64 10.27
N SER A 180 -13.46 25.96 10.17
CA SER A 180 -12.25 26.79 10.14
C SER A 180 -11.37 26.54 11.37
N GLY A 181 -10.08 26.33 11.15
CA GLY A 181 -9.11 25.96 12.19
C GLY A 181 -9.06 24.47 12.54
N ALA A 182 -9.90 23.60 11.96
CA ALA A 182 -9.81 22.16 12.19
C ALA A 182 -8.46 21.61 11.69
N GLY A 183 -7.77 20.81 12.50
CA GLY A 183 -6.48 20.24 12.10
C GLY A 183 -6.60 19.32 10.88
N VAL A 184 -5.72 19.49 9.89
CA VAL A 184 -5.66 18.72 8.64
C VAL A 184 -4.43 17.81 8.66
N LYS A 185 -4.65 16.53 8.41
CA LYS A 185 -3.64 15.47 8.40
C LYS A 185 -3.27 15.06 6.98
N ALA A 186 -2.01 14.66 6.80
CA ALA A 186 -1.56 14.02 5.58
C ALA A 186 -2.25 12.65 5.40
N LEU A 187 -2.98 12.47 4.31
CA LEU A 187 -3.61 11.21 3.92
C LEU A 187 -2.60 10.18 3.40
N LEU A 188 -1.41 10.63 3.03
CA LEU A 188 -0.31 9.78 2.61
C LEU A 188 1.01 10.39 3.06
N GLY A 189 1.95 9.54 3.50
CA GLY A 189 3.30 9.99 3.81
C GLY A 189 4.13 10.26 2.56
N GLY A 190 5.18 11.05 2.67
CA GLY A 190 6.05 11.41 1.55
C GLY A 190 7.03 12.52 1.89
N THR A 191 7.61 13.14 0.88
CA THR A 191 8.49 14.31 1.01
C THR A 191 7.76 15.56 0.55
N VAL A 192 7.79 16.63 1.34
CA VAL A 192 7.21 17.92 0.94
C VAL A 192 7.98 18.47 -0.26
N THR A 193 7.28 18.76 -1.34
CA THR A 193 7.84 19.35 -2.56
C THR A 193 7.52 20.83 -2.71
N ASN A 194 6.50 21.32 -2.00
CA ASN A 194 6.14 22.74 -1.95
C ASN A 194 5.30 23.01 -0.70
N VAL A 195 5.50 24.17 -0.08
CA VAL A 195 4.64 24.72 0.97
C VAL A 195 4.56 26.24 0.79
N VAL A 196 3.35 26.76 0.70
CA VAL A 196 3.05 28.20 0.53
C VAL A 196 1.86 28.55 1.42
N GLU A 197 2.05 29.49 2.34
CA GLU A 197 0.95 30.20 3.03
C GLU A 197 0.64 31.47 2.22
N GLY A 198 -0.56 31.52 1.66
CA GLY A 198 -0.94 32.55 0.69
C GLY A 198 -1.52 33.82 1.29
N GLY A 199 -1.57 33.99 2.62
CA GLY A 199 -2.36 35.06 3.23
C GLY A 199 -3.81 35.01 2.75
N THR A 200 -4.33 36.04 2.10
CA THR A 200 -5.70 35.96 1.52
C THR A 200 -5.78 35.13 0.22
N SER A 201 -4.64 34.83 -0.39
CA SER A 201 -4.50 34.06 -1.63
C SER A 201 -4.37 32.56 -1.37
N LEU A 202 -4.23 31.79 -2.45
CA LEU A 202 -4.12 30.33 -2.40
C LEU A 202 -2.94 29.88 -1.53
N SER A 203 -3.22 29.01 -0.57
CA SER A 203 -2.19 28.24 0.12
C SER A 203 -2.07 26.86 -0.49
N THR A 204 -0.87 26.27 -0.44
CA THR A 204 -0.57 24.97 -1.05
C THR A 204 0.41 24.20 -0.18
N ILE A 205 0.12 22.93 0.07
CA ILE A 205 1.10 21.95 0.52
C ILE A 205 1.11 20.82 -0.51
N ALA A 206 2.28 20.47 -1.04
CA ALA A 206 2.46 19.34 -1.95
C ALA A 206 3.38 18.30 -1.32
N VAL A 207 2.93 17.05 -1.22
CA VAL A 207 3.66 15.93 -0.63
C VAL A 207 3.84 14.83 -1.67
N TYR A 208 5.07 14.59 -2.10
CA TYR A 208 5.40 13.55 -3.05
C TYR A 208 5.67 12.21 -2.37
N ASN A 209 4.95 11.17 -2.80
CA ASN A 209 5.19 9.80 -2.40
C ASN A 209 5.92 9.04 -3.52
N ALA A 210 7.19 8.69 -3.27
CA ALA A 210 8.03 7.98 -4.22
C ALA A 210 7.56 6.54 -4.51
N THR A 211 6.96 5.86 -3.53
CA THR A 211 6.47 4.47 -3.69
C THR A 211 5.41 4.36 -4.78
N TYR A 212 4.53 5.35 -4.88
CA TYR A 212 3.43 5.33 -5.86
C TYR A 212 3.66 6.26 -7.05
N ASP A 213 4.74 7.03 -7.01
CA ASP A 213 5.04 8.11 -7.94
C ASP A 213 3.84 9.06 -8.12
N LYS A 214 3.36 9.60 -6.99
CA LYS A 214 2.23 10.54 -6.94
C LYS A 214 2.51 11.69 -5.99
N THR A 215 1.94 12.85 -6.27
CA THR A 215 1.96 14.00 -5.36
C THR A 215 0.55 14.25 -4.83
N ILE A 216 0.41 14.32 -3.50
CA ILE A 216 -0.84 14.71 -2.85
C ILE A 216 -0.77 16.18 -2.49
N ILE A 217 -1.78 16.94 -2.89
CA ILE A 217 -1.81 18.39 -2.77
C ILE A 217 -2.98 18.80 -1.89
N TYR A 218 -2.71 19.70 -0.95
CA TYR A 218 -3.68 20.27 -0.03
C TYR A 218 -3.77 21.77 -0.28
N LEU A 219 -4.94 22.26 -0.67
CA LEU A 219 -5.17 23.69 -0.88
C LEU A 219 -6.11 24.29 0.17
N HIS A 220 -6.15 25.62 0.20
CA HIS A 220 -7.04 26.42 1.04
C HIS A 220 -6.83 26.29 2.55
N THR A 221 -5.75 25.65 2.99
CA THR A 221 -5.39 25.46 4.41
C THR A 221 -4.46 26.55 4.95
N ASN A 222 -4.28 26.63 6.28
CA ASN A 222 -3.13 27.29 6.90
C ASN A 222 -2.06 26.23 7.17
N PRO A 223 -0.96 26.15 6.40
CA PRO A 223 0.15 25.27 6.73
C PRO A 223 0.68 25.52 8.14
N LEU A 224 1.14 24.48 8.83
CA LEU A 224 1.84 24.65 10.11
C LEU A 224 3.25 25.19 9.87
N ASP A 225 3.74 26.05 10.75
CA ASP A 225 5.12 26.58 10.72
C ASP A 225 6.20 25.49 10.83
N SER A 226 5.80 24.27 11.20
CA SER A 226 6.68 23.10 11.32
C SER A 226 6.73 22.24 10.06
N VAL A 227 6.21 22.71 8.93
CA VAL A 227 6.19 21.98 7.66
C VAL A 227 6.92 22.79 6.60
N ASP A 228 8.09 22.31 6.21
CA ASP A 228 8.98 22.94 5.24
C ASP A 228 9.21 22.07 4.01
N THR A 229 9.63 22.69 2.91
CA THR A 229 10.01 21.95 1.71
C THR A 229 11.22 21.06 1.99
N GLY A 230 11.12 19.77 1.66
CA GLY A 230 12.13 18.76 1.95
C GLY A 230 11.79 17.87 3.15
N ASP A 231 10.82 18.25 3.98
CA ASP A 231 10.42 17.46 5.13
C ASP A 231 9.86 16.09 4.76
N SER A 232 10.12 15.10 5.62
CA SER A 232 9.46 13.80 5.55
C SER A 232 8.19 13.83 6.40
N ILE A 233 7.05 13.62 5.75
CA ILE A 233 5.74 13.61 6.36
C ILE A 233 5.26 12.17 6.51
N SER A 234 4.76 11.82 7.69
CA SER A 234 4.10 10.53 7.95
C SER A 234 2.61 10.58 7.62
N LYS A 235 2.03 9.46 7.17
CA LYS A 235 0.56 9.33 7.07
C LYS A 235 -0.07 9.61 8.44
N GLY A 236 -1.07 10.48 8.48
CA GLY A 236 -1.78 10.88 9.70
C GLY A 236 -1.12 12.02 10.48
N GLN A 237 0.07 12.48 10.08
CA GLN A 237 0.69 13.67 10.67
C GLN A 237 -0.15 14.91 10.34
N GLN A 238 -0.42 15.75 11.33
CA GLN A 238 -1.04 17.05 11.09
C GLN A 238 -0.05 17.96 10.34
N ILE A 239 -0.50 18.54 9.25
CA ILE A 239 0.32 19.39 8.36
C ILE A 239 -0.23 20.82 8.23
N ALA A 240 -1.49 21.02 8.60
CA ALA A 240 -2.16 22.31 8.46
C ALA A 240 -3.39 22.42 9.38
N THR A 241 -4.10 23.54 9.29
CA THR A 241 -5.50 23.67 9.70
C THR A 241 -6.36 24.07 8.51
N GLU A 242 -7.63 23.65 8.48
CA GLU A 242 -8.61 24.04 7.48
C GLU A 242 -8.83 25.55 7.49
N ALA A 243 -8.93 26.16 6.30
CA ALA A 243 -9.16 27.58 6.14
C ALA A 243 -9.91 27.84 4.81
N SER A 244 -9.89 29.09 4.33
CA SER A 244 -10.47 29.50 3.05
C SER A 244 -9.46 30.26 2.20
N ARG A 245 -8.19 29.87 2.25
CA ARG A 245 -7.09 30.62 1.62
C ARG A 245 -7.21 30.59 0.10
N GLY A 246 -7.52 31.72 -0.52
CA GLY A 246 -7.82 31.79 -1.95
C GLY A 246 -9.17 31.15 -2.36
N ALA A 247 -10.09 30.96 -1.41
CA ALA A 247 -11.43 30.41 -1.62
C ALA A 247 -12.51 31.29 -1.00
N SER A 248 -13.75 31.17 -1.51
CA SER A 248 -14.91 31.90 -0.98
C SER A 248 -15.53 31.26 0.28
N ALA A 249 -15.17 30.02 0.59
CA ALA A 249 -15.68 29.28 1.74
C ALA A 249 -14.60 28.37 2.33
N THR A 250 -14.74 28.06 3.62
CA THR A 250 -13.84 27.15 4.32
C THR A 250 -14.00 25.73 3.81
N HIS A 251 -12.91 25.15 3.31
CA HIS A 251 -12.79 23.74 2.93
C HIS A 251 -11.31 23.39 2.74
N THR A 252 -10.99 22.10 2.69
CA THR A 252 -9.70 21.60 2.23
C THR A 252 -9.90 20.89 0.90
N HIS A 253 -9.21 21.37 -0.14
CA HIS A 253 -9.13 20.68 -1.42
C HIS A 253 -7.97 19.69 -1.39
N VAL A 254 -8.24 18.44 -1.74
CA VAL A 254 -7.24 17.35 -1.83
C VAL A 254 -7.14 16.85 -3.27
N GLU A 255 -5.98 17.04 -3.89
CA GLU A 255 -5.69 16.58 -5.25
C GLU A 255 -4.61 15.48 -5.25
N MET A 256 -4.76 14.49 -6.13
CA MET A 256 -3.75 13.47 -6.38
C MET A 256 -3.22 13.64 -7.80
N ARG A 257 -1.94 13.98 -7.92
CA ARG A 257 -1.27 14.17 -9.21
C ARG A 257 -0.33 13.03 -9.57
N LEU A 258 -0.22 12.75 -10.86
CA LEU A 258 0.79 11.85 -11.43
C LEU A 258 2.19 12.46 -11.31
N GLY A 259 3.13 11.65 -10.80
CA GLY A 259 4.54 12.01 -10.70
C GLY A 259 4.85 13.00 -9.57
N ARG A 260 6.10 13.48 -9.56
CA ARG A 260 6.57 14.55 -8.66
C ARG A 260 6.11 15.92 -9.16
N ARG A 261 5.29 16.61 -8.37
CA ARG A 261 4.70 17.94 -8.67
C ARG A 261 4.89 18.87 -7.49
N THR A 262 4.74 20.17 -7.74
CA THR A 262 4.82 21.24 -6.72
C THR A 262 3.51 22.02 -6.59
N LEU A 263 2.62 21.94 -7.58
CA LEU A 263 1.40 22.74 -7.66
C LEU A 263 0.22 21.87 -8.11
N ALA A 264 -0.98 22.30 -7.74
CA ALA A 264 -2.25 21.75 -8.21
C ALA A 264 -2.40 21.86 -9.74
N ALA A 265 -3.24 21.03 -10.33
CA ALA A 265 -3.75 21.24 -11.67
C ALA A 265 -4.75 22.40 -11.67
N LYS A 266 -4.96 23.01 -12.84
CA LYS A 266 -5.87 24.14 -12.94
C LYS A 266 -7.30 23.61 -13.09
N SER A 267 -8.20 24.03 -12.20
CA SER A 267 -9.61 23.61 -12.26
C SER A 267 -10.56 24.69 -12.79
N VAL A 268 -10.40 25.94 -12.33
CA VAL A 268 -11.34 27.03 -12.66
C VAL A 268 -11.04 27.59 -14.05
N ASN A 269 -12.09 27.74 -14.86
CA ASN A 269 -12.02 28.13 -16.27
C ASN A 269 -11.09 27.21 -17.09
N ASP A 270 -11.00 25.94 -16.70
CA ASP A 270 -10.23 24.93 -17.43
C ASP A 270 -11.13 23.74 -17.80
N PRO A 271 -11.42 23.50 -19.09
CA PRO A 271 -12.27 22.39 -19.50
C PRO A 271 -11.56 21.03 -19.51
N VAL A 272 -10.24 21.01 -19.31
CA VAL A 272 -9.41 19.80 -19.37
C VAL A 272 -9.28 19.18 -17.98
N LEU A 273 -9.29 17.85 -17.92
CA LEU A 273 -8.86 17.10 -16.74
C LEU A 273 -7.42 16.61 -16.97
N ASP A 274 -6.48 17.14 -16.21
CA ASP A 274 -5.08 16.76 -16.19
C ASP A 274 -4.84 15.45 -15.42
N ASN A 275 -5.63 15.19 -14.37
CA ASN A 275 -5.47 14.03 -13.52
C ASN A 275 -6.51 12.93 -13.80
N PRO A 276 -6.16 11.65 -13.60
CA PRO A 276 -7.16 10.58 -13.61
C PRO A 276 -8.03 10.63 -12.36
N ASN A 277 -9.21 10.02 -12.42
CA ASN A 277 -10.08 9.85 -11.25
C ASN A 277 -9.29 9.26 -10.06
N PRO A 278 -9.21 9.97 -8.91
CA PRO A 278 -8.38 9.56 -7.79
C PRO A 278 -9.04 8.49 -6.89
N ASN A 279 -10.33 8.17 -7.08
CA ASN A 279 -11.05 7.27 -6.17
C ASN A 279 -10.43 5.87 -6.07
N PRO A 280 -10.08 5.18 -7.18
CA PRO A 280 -9.41 3.88 -7.09
C PRO A 280 -8.07 3.94 -6.34
N PHE A 281 -7.36 5.07 -6.44
CA PHE A 281 -6.13 5.30 -5.69
C PHE A 281 -6.42 5.36 -4.18
N TRP A 282 -7.40 6.15 -3.75
CA TRP A 282 -7.73 6.26 -2.32
C TRP A 282 -8.32 4.97 -1.75
N GLU A 283 -9.18 4.29 -2.49
CA GLU A 283 -9.79 3.03 -2.08
C GLU A 283 -8.76 1.90 -1.91
N ALA A 284 -7.78 1.82 -2.82
CA ALA A 284 -6.67 0.89 -2.69
C ALA A 284 -5.80 1.14 -1.44
N ARG A 285 -5.91 2.32 -0.81
CA ARG A 285 -5.18 2.76 0.39
C ARG A 285 -6.04 2.73 1.66
N GLY A 286 -7.22 2.12 1.58
CA GLY A 286 -8.10 1.88 2.73
C GLY A 286 -9.06 3.02 3.05
N TYR A 287 -9.32 3.92 2.09
CA TYR A 287 -10.28 5.02 2.28
C TYR A 287 -11.63 4.75 1.60
N ASN A 288 -12.72 5.22 2.21
CA ASN A 288 -13.95 5.52 1.48
C ASN A 288 -13.88 6.97 1.03
N VAL A 289 -14.10 7.25 -0.26
CA VAL A 289 -14.12 8.64 -0.75
C VAL A 289 -15.50 9.26 -0.43
N ARG A 290 -15.69 9.64 0.83
CA ARG A 290 -16.89 10.30 1.36
C ARG A 290 -16.56 11.10 2.64
#